data_AF-A0A445DVA2-F1
#
_entry.id   AF-A0A445DVA2-F1
#
_cell.length_a   1.000
_cell.length_b   1.000
_cell.length_c   1.000
_cell.angle_alpha   90.00
_cell.angle_beta   90.00
_cell.angle_gamma   90.00
#
_symmetry.space_group_name_H-M   'P 1'
#
loop_
_entity.id
_entity.type
_entity.pdbx_description
1 polymer ?
#
loop_
_entity_poly.entity_id
_entity_poly.type
_entity_poly.pdbx_seq_one_letter_code
_entity_poly.pdbx_strand_id
1 'polypeptide(L)'
;MIVNHYKLRTNSKNYNLSGMGCSAGLISIDLAKDLLKANPNSYAMVVSTENITLNWYFENERSMLLCNYIFKMGGAAVLLSNQ
;
A
#
# COMPACT_ATOMS: atom_id res chain seq x y z
N MET A 1 5.96 -8.69 -8.53
CA MET A 1 6.08 -8.56 -7.05
C MET A 1 7.32 -7.72 -6.76
N ILE A 2 7.22 -6.66 -5.93
CA ILE A 2 8.29 -5.67 -5.67
C ILE A 2 9.61 -6.35 -5.25
N VAL A 3 9.51 -7.35 -4.37
CA VAL A 3 10.63 -8.16 -3.87
C VAL A 3 11.49 -8.73 -4.99
N ASN A 4 10.87 -9.33 -6.02
CA ASN A 4 11.61 -9.93 -7.15
C ASN A 4 12.19 -8.86 -8.08
N HIS A 5 11.44 -7.77 -8.33
CA HIS A 5 11.88 -6.70 -9.23
C HIS A 5 13.15 -6.00 -8.69
N TYR A 6 13.17 -5.73 -7.38
CA TYR A 6 14.31 -5.09 -6.71
C TYR A 6 15.32 -6.08 -6.12
N LYS A 7 15.15 -7.39 -6.38
CA LYS A 7 16.05 -8.45 -5.89
C LYS A 7 16.29 -8.38 -4.37
N LEU A 8 15.23 -8.11 -3.62
CA LEU A 8 15.29 -8.09 -2.16
C LEU A 8 15.62 -9.50 -1.64
N ARG A 9 16.12 -9.56 -0.40
CA ARG A 9 16.57 -10.81 0.23
C ARG A 9 15.44 -11.85 0.21
N THR A 10 15.75 -13.07 -0.22
CA THR A 10 14.79 -14.18 -0.36
C THR A 10 14.10 -14.58 0.94
N ASN A 11 14.72 -14.32 2.09
CA ASN A 11 14.15 -14.57 3.41
C ASN A 11 13.34 -13.38 3.97
N SER A 12 12.88 -12.45 3.12
CA SER A 12 11.99 -11.37 3.55
C SER A 12 10.58 -11.91 3.84
N LYS A 13 9.96 -11.43 4.92
CA LYS A 13 8.53 -11.67 5.19
C LYS A 13 7.71 -10.71 4.35
N ASN A 14 6.79 -11.23 3.53
CA ASN A 14 6.04 -10.44 2.57
C ASN A 14 4.54 -10.53 2.88
N TYR A 15 3.87 -9.38 2.94
CA TYR A 15 2.44 -9.27 3.24
C TYR A 15 1.77 -8.46 2.13
N ASN A 16 0.62 -8.93 1.65
CA ASN A 16 -0.17 -8.21 0.65
C ASN A 16 -1.49 -7.75 1.30
N LEU A 17 -1.69 -6.44 1.39
CA LEU A 17 -2.91 -5.84 1.91
C LEU A 17 -3.71 -5.29 0.73
N SER A 18 -4.81 -5.96 0.39
CA SER A 18 -5.72 -5.56 -0.68
C SER A 18 -7.13 -5.45 -0.13
N GLY A 19 -7.97 -4.59 -0.75
CA GLY A 19 -9.37 -4.43 -0.34
C GLY A 19 -9.59 -3.62 0.96
N MET A 20 -8.54 -3.00 1.50
CA MET A 20 -8.64 -2.17 2.72
C MET A 20 -9.18 -0.75 2.45
N GLY A 21 -9.22 -0.32 1.19
CA GLY A 21 -9.63 1.02 0.80
C GLY A 21 -8.67 2.11 1.28
N CYS A 22 -9.18 3.33 1.46
CA CYS A 22 -8.36 4.52 1.77
C CYS A 22 -7.60 4.42 3.11
N SER A 23 -7.98 3.50 4.00
CA SER A 23 -7.29 3.26 5.29
C SER A 23 -6.10 2.32 5.17
N ALA A 24 -5.85 1.71 3.99
CA ALA A 24 -4.76 0.76 3.75
C ALA A 24 -3.40 1.28 4.23
N GLY A 25 -3.14 2.58 4.04
CA GLY A 25 -1.93 3.24 4.51
C GLY A 25 -1.73 3.09 6.02
N LEU A 26 -2.72 3.50 6.83
CA LEU A 26 -2.62 3.40 8.29
C LEU A 26 -2.54 1.96 8.78
N ILE A 27 -3.34 1.06 8.20
CA ILE A 27 -3.32 -0.38 8.54
C ILE A 27 -1.94 -0.98 8.26
N SER A 28 -1.33 -0.63 7.13
CA SER A 28 0.00 -1.13 6.77
C SER A 28 1.11 -0.62 7.70
N ILE A 29 1.00 0.61 8.19
CA ILE A 29 1.94 1.19 9.16
C ILE A 29 1.79 0.54 10.54
N ASP A 30 0.55 0.29 10.98
CA ASP A 30 0.29 -0.39 12.25
C ASP A 30 0.84 -1.84 12.24
N LEU A 31 0.61 -2.57 11.15
CA LEU A 31 1.21 -3.89 10.95
C LEU A 31 2.76 -3.81 10.96
N ALA A 32 3.35 -2.85 10.25
CA ALA A 32 4.80 -2.68 10.22
C ALA A 32 5.37 -2.38 11.62
N LYS A 33 4.67 -1.57 12.42
CA LYS A 33 5.02 -1.27 13.81
C LYS A 33 5.01 -2.52 14.68
N ASP A 34 3.99 -3.36 14.58
CA ASP A 34 3.92 -4.60 15.37
C ASP A 34 4.99 -5.61 14.95
N LEU A 35 5.27 -5.71 13.65
CA LEU A 35 6.38 -6.53 13.15
C LEU A 35 7.73 -6.04 13.64
N LEU A 36 7.97 -4.73 13.64
CA LEU A 36 9.20 -4.16 14.17
C LEU A 36 9.31 -4.41 15.68
N LYS A 37 8.24 -4.29 16.47
CA LYS A 37 8.28 -4.64 17.89
C LYS A 37 8.63 -6.12 18.13
N ALA A 38 8.15 -7.01 17.27
CA ALA A 38 8.39 -8.45 17.39
C ALA A 38 9.75 -8.91 16.86
N ASN A 39 10.45 -8.12 16.03
CA ASN A 39 11.71 -8.50 15.39
C ASN A 39 12.77 -7.41 15.62
N PRO A 40 13.72 -7.56 16.57
CA PRO A 40 14.75 -6.55 16.84
C PRO A 40 15.69 -6.32 15.64
N ASN A 41 16.29 -5.13 15.56
CA ASN A 41 17.29 -4.73 14.54
C ASN A 41 16.86 -5.00 13.09
N SER A 42 15.59 -4.76 12.80
CA SER A 42 14.95 -5.07 11.53
C SER A 42 14.50 -3.81 10.79
N TYR A 43 14.20 -3.98 9.50
CA TYR A 43 13.59 -2.95 8.67
C TYR A 43 12.24 -3.45 8.17
N ALA A 44 11.28 -2.54 8.07
CA ALA A 44 9.99 -2.79 7.45
C ALA A 44 9.79 -1.79 6.30
N MET A 45 9.63 -2.31 5.09
CA MET A 45 9.29 -1.50 3.92
C MET A 45 7.79 -1.61 3.66
N VAL A 46 7.11 -0.48 3.66
CA VAL A 46 5.69 -0.38 3.32
C VAL A 46 5.59 0.28 1.95
N VAL A 47 4.89 -0.36 1.02
CA VAL A 47 4.60 0.21 -0.30
C VAL A 47 3.10 0.18 -0.52
N SER A 48 2.53 1.35 -0.79
CA SER A 48 1.13 1.52 -1.17
C SER A 48 1.05 1.98 -2.62
N THR A 49 0.10 1.44 -3.36
CA THR A 49 -0.17 1.81 -4.75
C THR A 49 -1.67 1.78 -4.99
N GLU A 50 -2.18 2.79 -5.66
CA GLU A 50 -3.59 2.97 -5.98
C GLU A 50 -3.73 3.16 -7.50
N ASN A 51 -4.60 2.36 -8.12
CA ASN A 51 -4.86 2.40 -9.55
C ASN A 51 -6.38 2.40 -9.80
N ILE A 52 -6.85 3.41 -10.53
CA ILE A 52 -8.28 3.61 -10.83
C ILE A 52 -8.66 3.25 -12.27
N THR A 53 -7.73 2.77 -13.10
CA THR A 53 -7.98 2.44 -14.51
C THR A 53 -9.13 1.44 -14.68
N LEU A 54 -9.27 0.50 -13.74
CA LEU A 54 -10.34 -0.52 -13.75
C LEU A 54 -11.66 -0.05 -13.12
N ASN A 55 -11.70 1.14 -12.50
CA ASN A 55 -12.85 1.64 -11.74
C ASN A 55 -13.40 2.97 -12.30
N TRP A 56 -13.04 3.33 -13.54
CA TRP A 56 -13.51 4.56 -14.16
C TRP A 56 -15.01 4.50 -14.49
N TYR A 57 -15.76 5.52 -14.08
CA TYR A 57 -17.19 5.62 -14.36
C TYR A 57 -17.44 6.35 -15.69
N PHE A 58 -18.11 5.70 -16.65
CA PHE A 58 -18.32 6.25 -18.00
C PHE A 58 -19.69 6.92 -18.21
N GLU A 59 -20.62 6.74 -17.29
CA GLU A 59 -21.99 7.23 -17.40
C GLU A 59 -22.14 8.64 -16.78
N ASN A 60 -23.34 9.23 -16.88
CA ASN A 60 -23.56 10.65 -16.55
C ASN A 60 -24.33 10.91 -15.23
N GLU A 61 -24.39 9.92 -14.32
CA GLU A 61 -24.94 10.16 -12.98
C GLU A 61 -23.99 11.02 -12.14
N ARG A 62 -24.47 12.21 -11.76
CA ARG A 62 -23.67 13.25 -11.09
C ARG A 62 -23.01 12.75 -9.79
N SER A 63 -23.71 11.92 -9.02
CA SER A 63 -23.21 11.37 -7.76
C SER A 63 -22.02 10.42 -7.97
N MET A 64 -22.04 9.64 -9.05
CA MET A 64 -20.99 8.67 -9.38
C MET A 64 -19.81 9.30 -10.13
N LEU A 65 -20.04 10.36 -10.90
CA LEU A 65 -18.97 11.14 -11.54
C LEU A 65 -17.98 11.74 -10.55
N LEU A 66 -18.39 12.01 -9.31
CA LEU A 66 -17.54 12.57 -8.26
C LEU A 66 -16.25 11.74 -8.05
N CYS A 67 -16.36 10.41 -8.13
CA CYS A 67 -15.23 9.50 -7.98
C CYS A 67 -14.13 9.75 -9.03
N ASN A 68 -14.48 10.05 -10.28
CA ASN A 68 -13.51 10.34 -11.34
C ASN A 68 -12.72 11.64 -11.09
N TYR A 69 -13.32 12.60 -10.39
CA TYR A 69 -12.68 13.88 -10.09
C TYR A 69 -11.74 13.80 -8.88
N ILE A 70 -12.19 13.14 -7.81
CA ILE A 70 -11.46 13.08 -6.53
C ILE A 70 -10.33 12.05 -6.56
N PHE A 71 -10.59 10.85 -7.09
CA PHE A 71 -9.57 9.79 -7.06
C PHE A 71 -8.54 9.98 -8.16
N LYS A 72 -7.28 9.75 -7.81
CA LYS A 72 -6.12 9.79 -8.69
C LYS A 72 -5.26 8.55 -8.47
N MET A 73 -4.47 8.21 -9.48
CA MET A 73 -3.48 7.14 -9.37
C MET A 73 -2.25 7.66 -8.63
N GLY A 74 -1.61 6.80 -7.86
CA GLY A 74 -0.41 7.17 -7.13
C GLY A 74 0.18 5.99 -6.39
N GLY A 75 1.39 6.20 -5.88
CA GLY A 75 2.04 5.24 -5.01
C GLY A 75 2.99 5.95 -4.05
N ALA A 76 3.20 5.34 -2.89
CA ALA A 76 4.10 5.82 -1.87
C ALA A 76 4.86 4.65 -1.25
N ALA A 77 6.11 4.89 -0.85
CA ALA A 77 6.92 3.91 -0.15
C ALA A 77 7.57 4.56 1.07
N VAL A 78 7.57 3.84 2.19
CA VAL A 78 8.19 4.26 3.46
C VAL A 78 9.04 3.12 3.99
N LEU A 79 10.25 3.45 4.45
CA LEU A 79 11.14 2.52 5.14
C LEU A 79 11.15 2.87 6.63
N LEU A 80 10.84 1.89 7.47
CA LEU A 80 10.83 2.00 8.92
C LEU A 80 11.91 1.08 9.51
N SER A 81 12.46 1.46 10.66
CA SER A 81 13.46 0.69 11.39
C SER A 81 13.21 0.76 12.90
N ASN A 82 13.70 -0.24 13.61
CA ASN A 82 13.76 -0.29 15.08
C ASN A 82 15.19 -0.50 15.60
N GLN A 83 16.19 -0.20 14.75
CA GLN A 83 17.58 -0.05 15.19
C GLN A 83 17.74 1.20 16.05
#